data_AF-A0A1F3ABP6-F1
#
_entry.id   AF-A0A1F3ABP6-F1
#
_cell.length_a   1.000
_cell.length_b   1.000
_cell.length_c   1.000
_cell.angle_alpha   90.00
_cell.angle_beta   90.00
_cell.angle_gamma   90.00
#
_symmetry.space_group_name_H-M   'P 1'
#
loop_
_entity.id
_entity.type
_entity.pdbx_description
1 polymer ?
#
loop_
_entity_poly.entity_id
_entity_poly.type
_entity_poly.pdbx_seq_one_letter_code
_entity_poly.pdbx_strand_id
1 'polypeptide(L)'
;MRTIQVKTTDQSLKIRRGWLIGKRAEKTVSPSHFYVFVMLNGDSQPDYYIVPSKHVADKISGAASMPEFRKIVAEEYRDRWELLNR
;
A
#
# COMPACT_ATOMS: atom_id res chain seq x y z
N MET A 1 -15.92 5.51 11.82
CA MET A 1 -14.60 5.04 12.29
C MET A 1 -13.65 4.97 11.10
N ARG A 2 -12.45 5.55 11.21
CA ARG A 2 -11.39 5.47 10.21
C ARG A 2 -10.51 4.27 10.52
N THR A 3 -10.09 3.52 9.51
CA THR A 3 -9.25 2.33 9.67
C THR A 3 -8.01 2.46 8.80
N ILE A 4 -6.85 2.29 9.41
CA ILE A 4 -5.55 2.36 8.73
C ILE A 4 -4.93 0.97 8.77
N GLN A 5 -4.52 0.47 7.61
CA GLN A 5 -3.71 -0.73 7.51
C GLN A 5 -2.30 -0.36 7.06
N VAL A 6 -1.30 -0.77 7.84
CA VAL A 6 0.10 -0.52 7.51
C VAL A 6 0.71 -1.77 6.90
N LYS A 7 1.47 -1.61 5.82
CA LYS A 7 2.22 -2.69 5.17
C LYS A 7 3.62 -2.20 4.85
N THR A 8 4.62 -2.97 5.27
CA THR A 8 6.03 -2.63 5.11
C THR A 8 6.70 -3.61 4.17
N THR A 9 7.60 -3.12 3.33
CA THR A 9 8.52 -3.91 2.51
C THR A 9 9.87 -3.22 2.49
N ASP A 10 10.90 -3.93 2.05
CA ASP A 10 12.26 -3.40 1.99
C ASP A 10 12.74 -3.37 0.53
N GLN A 11 13.38 -2.28 0.12
CA GLN A 11 13.89 -2.09 -1.24
C GLN A 11 15.00 -3.10 -1.59
N SER A 12 15.72 -3.64 -0.60
CA SER A 12 16.73 -4.69 -0.78
C SER A 12 16.15 -6.03 -1.24
N LEU A 13 14.83 -6.25 -1.08
CA LEU A 13 14.14 -7.44 -1.57
C LEU A 13 13.97 -7.35 -3.09
N LYS A 14 15.01 -7.72 -3.84
CA LYS A 14 15.06 -7.69 -5.33
C LYS A 14 13.88 -8.40 -6.01
N ILE A 15 13.26 -9.36 -5.33
CA ILE A 15 12.15 -10.16 -5.85
C ILE A 15 10.81 -9.39 -5.79
N ARG A 16 10.63 -8.46 -4.85
CA ARG A 16 9.34 -7.78 -4.62
C ARG A 16 9.40 -6.31 -5.00
N ARG A 17 8.58 -5.94 -5.98
CA ARG A 17 8.42 -4.54 -6.45
C ARG A 17 7.21 -3.83 -5.81
N GLY A 18 6.82 -4.25 -4.61
CA GLY A 18 5.60 -3.81 -3.94
C GLY A 18 5.34 -4.55 -2.63
N TRP A 19 4.09 -4.53 -2.18
CA TRP A 19 3.66 -5.11 -0.91
C TRP A 19 2.68 -6.25 -1.12
N LEU A 20 2.86 -7.33 -0.35
CA LEU A 20 1.81 -8.34 -0.23
C LEU A 20 0.63 -7.76 0.54
N ILE A 21 -0.55 -7.96 -0.01
CA ILE A 21 -1.81 -7.55 0.61
C ILE A 21 -2.61 -8.79 1.01
N GLY A 22 -3.65 -8.59 1.83
CA GLY A 22 -4.52 -9.69 2.23
C GLY A 22 -5.39 -10.16 1.07
N LYS A 23 -5.74 -11.45 1.04
CA LYS A 23 -6.65 -12.05 0.03
C LYS A 23 -8.02 -11.35 -0.07
N ARG A 24 -8.44 -10.66 1.00
CA ARG A 24 -9.71 -9.94 1.07
C ARG A 24 -9.57 -8.44 0.75
N ALA A 25 -8.38 -7.97 0.35
CA ALA A 25 -8.15 -6.56 0.07
C ALA A 25 -9.10 -6.01 -1.02
N GLU A 26 -9.43 -6.84 -2.02
CA GLU A 26 -10.41 -6.50 -3.06
C GLU A 26 -11.82 -6.22 -2.50
N LYS A 27 -12.18 -6.84 -1.37
CA LYS A 27 -13.51 -6.73 -0.73
C LYS A 27 -13.51 -5.79 0.47
N THR A 28 -12.33 -5.36 0.92
CA THR A 28 -12.17 -4.51 2.10
C THR A 28 -12.04 -3.07 1.63
N VAL A 29 -13.14 -2.50 1.14
CA VAL A 29 -13.20 -1.14 0.59
C VAL A 29 -14.14 -0.27 1.40
N SER A 30 -13.68 0.90 1.83
CA SER A 30 -14.50 1.92 2.48
C SER A 30 -13.90 3.31 2.20
N PRO A 31 -14.72 4.38 2.09
CA PRO A 31 -14.23 5.76 2.02
C PRO A 31 -13.33 6.16 3.19
N SER A 32 -13.46 5.49 4.35
CA SER A 32 -12.67 5.75 5.56
C SER A 32 -11.55 4.73 5.80
N HIS A 33 -11.29 3.83 4.85
CA HIS A 33 -10.22 2.83 4.96
C HIS A 33 -9.04 3.17 4.06
N PHE A 34 -7.85 3.20 4.66
CA PHE A 34 -6.60 3.59 3.99
C PHE A 34 -5.50 2.58 4.25
N TYR A 35 -4.60 2.47 3.28
CA TYR A 35 -3.34 1.77 3.39
C TYR A 35 -2.23 2.79 3.56
N VAL A 36 -1.32 2.53 4.50
CA VAL A 36 -0.02 3.19 4.57
C VAL A 36 1.01 2.15 4.17
N PHE A 37 1.51 2.27 2.95
CA PHE A 37 2.58 1.43 2.45
C PHE A 37 3.91 2.10 2.77
N VAL A 38 4.83 1.34 3.35
CA VAL A 38 6.15 1.81 3.77
C VAL A 38 7.21 1.04 3.01
N MET A 39 8.08 1.74 2.28
CA MET A 39 9.27 1.17 1.67
C MET A 39 10.49 1.55 2.50
N LEU A 40 11.09 0.55 3.14
CA LEU A 40 12.34 0.72 3.86
C LEU A 40 13.49 0.86 2.87
N ASN A 41 14.39 1.79 3.17
CA ASN A 41 15.54 2.18 2.35
C ASN A 41 16.86 1.97 3.13
N GLY A 42 16.97 0.85 3.86
CA GLY A 42 18.09 0.60 4.78
C GLY A 42 18.12 1.63 5.91
N ASP A 43 19.27 2.29 6.09
CA ASP A 43 19.46 3.34 7.11
C ASP A 43 18.91 4.71 6.69
N SER A 44 18.41 4.84 5.45
CA SER A 44 17.80 6.09 4.96
C SER A 44 16.34 6.20 5.36
N GLN A 45 15.79 7.41 5.26
CA GLN A 45 14.38 7.65 5.54
C GLN A 45 13.48 6.77 4.65
N PRO A 46 12.45 6.10 5.22
CA PRO A 46 11.51 5.31 4.44
C PRO A 46 10.65 6.18 3.53
N ASP A 47 10.22 5.60 2.40
CA ASP A 47 9.17 6.19 1.57
C ASP A 47 7.79 5.77 2.10
N TYR A 48 6.87 6.73 2.21
CA TYR A 48 5.51 6.49 2.66
C TYR A 48 4.51 6.75 1.53
N TYR A 49 3.53 5.86 1.37
CA TYR A 49 2.46 5.98 0.38
C TYR A 49 1.10 5.80 1.03
N ILE A 50 0.25 6.82 0.92
CA ILE A 50 -1.02 6.90 1.63
C ILE A 50 -2.12 6.67 0.60
N VAL A 51 -2.65 5.45 0.55
CA VAL A 51 -3.48 4.98 -0.56
C VAL A 51 -4.90 4.65 -0.06
N PRO A 52 -5.96 5.20 -0.67
CA PRO A 52 -7.34 4.80 -0.37
C PRO A 52 -7.56 3.31 -0.67
N SER A 53 -8.30 2.60 0.19
CA SER A 53 -8.55 1.17 0.00
C SER A 53 -9.22 0.83 -1.34
N LYS A 54 -10.04 1.74 -1.87
CA LYS A 54 -10.69 1.59 -3.19
C LYS A 54 -9.62 1.47 -4.28
N HIS A 55 -8.64 2.37 -4.27
CA HIS A 55 -7.57 2.35 -5.26
C HIS A 55 -6.70 1.10 -5.13
N VAL A 56 -6.45 0.64 -3.89
CA VAL A 56 -5.75 -0.64 -3.66
C VAL A 56 -6.52 -1.81 -4.28
N ALA A 57 -7.83 -1.89 -4.06
CA ALA A 57 -8.69 -2.94 -4.62
C ALA A 57 -8.73 -2.93 -6.16
N ASP A 58 -8.76 -1.75 -6.77
CA ASP A 58 -8.82 -1.58 -8.23
C ASP A 58 -7.49 -1.93 -8.94
N LYS A 59 -6.38 -1.99 -8.20
CA LYS A 59 -5.01 -2.15 -8.76
C LYS A 59 -4.24 -3.34 -8.18
N ILE A 60 -4.96 -4.35 -7.69
CA ILE A 60 -4.36 -5.60 -7.22
C ILE A 60 -3.69 -6.32 -8.40
N SER A 61 -2.52 -6.89 -8.11
CA SER A 61 -1.73 -7.71 -9.03
C SER A 61 -1.25 -8.98 -8.33
N GLY A 62 -0.45 -9.81 -9.00
CA GLY A 62 0.06 -11.06 -8.43
C GLY A 62 -0.96 -12.20 -8.50
N ALA A 63 -0.59 -13.36 -7.95
CA ALA A 63 -1.46 -14.53 -7.92
C ALA A 63 -2.55 -14.38 -6.83
N ALA A 64 -3.70 -15.02 -6.99
CA ALA A 64 -4.77 -14.98 -5.98
C ALA A 64 -4.31 -15.49 -4.58
N SER A 65 -3.32 -16.37 -4.54
CA SER A 65 -2.70 -16.85 -3.30
C SER A 65 -1.77 -15.83 -2.64
N MET A 66 -1.17 -14.93 -3.44
CA MET A 66 -0.20 -13.91 -3.04
C MET A 66 -0.49 -12.60 -3.79
N PRO A 67 -1.61 -11.93 -3.46
CA PRO A 67 -1.94 -10.67 -4.11
C PRO A 67 -0.96 -9.58 -3.68
N GLU A 68 -0.66 -8.69 -4.61
CA GLU A 68 0.36 -7.65 -4.49
C GLU A 68 -0.18 -6.30 -4.93
N PHE A 69 0.24 -5.26 -4.21
CA PHE A 69 0.10 -3.86 -4.62
C PHE A 69 1.47 -3.31 -5.01
N ARG A 70 1.62 -2.87 -6.26
CA ARG A 70 2.93 -2.50 -6.83
C ARG A 70 3.33 -1.07 -6.49
N LYS A 71 4.62 -0.86 -6.22
CA LYS A 71 5.20 0.46 -5.94
C LYS A 71 4.95 1.48 -7.05
N ILE A 72 5.09 1.06 -8.31
CA ILE A 72 4.88 1.96 -9.46
C ILE A 72 3.48 2.59 -9.49
N VAL A 73 2.48 1.87 -8.97
CA VAL A 73 1.11 2.39 -8.84
C VAL A 73 1.00 3.30 -7.60
N ALA A 74 1.72 2.97 -6.54
CA ALA A 74 1.75 3.75 -5.32
C ALA A 74 2.44 5.13 -5.46
N GLU A 75 3.31 5.35 -6.46
CA GLU A 75 4.11 6.59 -6.56
C GLU A 75 3.26 7.87 -6.61
N GLU A 76 2.06 7.85 -7.19
CA GLU A 76 1.15 9.01 -7.18
C GLU A 76 0.60 9.36 -5.77
N TYR A 77 0.78 8.44 -4.81
CA TYR A 77 0.35 8.55 -3.42
C TYR A 77 1.48 8.81 -2.43
N ARG A 78 2.69 9.08 -2.93
CA ARG A 78 3.86 9.38 -2.08
C ARG A 78 3.60 10.60 -1.20
N ASP A 79 3.81 10.43 0.11
CA ASP A 79 3.65 11.47 1.14
C ASP A 79 2.30 12.20 1.16
N ARG A 80 1.24 11.57 0.64
CA ARG A 80 -0.12 12.14 0.60
C ARG A 80 -0.85 12.08 1.95
N TRP A 81 -0.18 12.50 3.02
CA TRP A 81 -0.69 12.48 4.39
C TRP A 81 -1.98 13.29 4.56
N GLU A 82 -2.20 14.30 3.70
CA GLU A 82 -3.41 15.12 3.69
C GLU A 82 -4.70 14.32 3.45
N LEU A 83 -4.60 13.14 2.83
CA LEU A 83 -5.75 12.26 2.58
C LEU A 83 -6.33 11.68 3.88
N LEU A 84 -5.54 11.61 4.95
CA LEU A 84 -5.99 11.14 6.26
C LEU A 84 -6.67 12.23 7.09
N ASN A 85 -6.53 13.50 6.72
CA ASN A 85 -7.06 14.66 7.46
C ASN A 85 -8.44 15.12 6.98
N ARG A 86 -9.00 14.45 5.98
CA ARG A 86 -10.33 14.74 5.44
C ARG A 86 -11.45 14.00 6.18
#